data_AF-A0A149VX00-F1
#
_entry.id   AF-A0A149VX00-F1
#
_cell.length_a   1.000
_cell.length_b   1.000
_cell.length_c   1.000
_cell.angle_alpha   90.00
_cell.angle_beta   90.00
_cell.angle_gamma   90.00
#
_symmetry.space_group_name_H-M   'P 1'
#
loop_
_entity.id
_entity.type
_entity.pdbx_description
1 polymer ?
#
loop_
_entity_poly.entity_id
_entity_poly.type
_entity_poly.pdbx_seq_one_letter_code
_entity_poly.pdbx_strand_id
1 'polypeptide(L)'
;MHEQSLSEVLQEVAEHKGCGTSSEGGKASCGSSDGPADMSPEVWEKVKNHPCYSEEAHHHYARMHVAVAPACNIQCNYCNRKYDCANESRPGVVSEKLTPEQASKKVLAVASTIPQMTVLGIAGPGDPLANPDKTFKTFELISKTAPDIKLCLSTNGLSLPDHVDTIKSFNVDHVTITINMVDPEVGQHIYPWIFWNHKRVTGIEAARILTERQMLGLEMLTAAGILCKVNSVMIPGINDKHLVEVNRAVKSRGAFLHNIMPLISAPEHGTVFGLNGQRGPTAQELKSLQDACEGEMNMMRHCRQCRADAVGLLGEDRSAEFTTEKIMEMEVDYDIEKRRAYQEIVEQDRQEKVAARNAEMEALEEEFSSVKILVAVATKGSGRINEHFGHANEFQVYEVGTEGAKFVGHRRVDLYCQGGFGEEEALPTVIRAINDCVAVFVAKIGACPKDELTAAGIEPVDKYAHEFIEQSVVRYFKAYLGRIKSGEIVHVDRGDADIRQGAYVAA
;
A
#
# COMPACT_ATOMS: atom_id res chain seq x y z
N MET A 1 -43.17 -8.87 -6.01
CA MET A 1 -41.74 -8.52 -5.83
C MET A 1 -41.37 -9.06 -4.47
N HIS A 2 -40.48 -10.04 -4.40
CA HIS A 2 -39.93 -10.50 -3.13
C HIS A 2 -38.63 -9.73 -2.91
N GLU A 3 -38.57 -8.92 -1.85
CA GLU A 3 -37.30 -8.48 -1.30
C GLU A 3 -36.62 -9.71 -0.69
N GLN A 4 -35.46 -10.10 -1.22
CA GLN A 4 -34.61 -11.09 -0.57
C GLN A 4 -33.85 -10.39 0.56
N SER A 5 -33.83 -11.02 1.72
CA SER A 5 -33.17 -10.49 2.91
C SER A 5 -31.65 -10.67 2.83
N LEU A 6 -30.91 -9.77 3.49
CA LEU A 6 -29.45 -9.87 3.63
C LEU A 6 -29.02 -11.25 4.15
N SER A 7 -29.81 -11.85 5.04
CA SER A 7 -29.60 -13.20 5.56
C SER A 7 -29.65 -14.30 4.49
N GLU A 8 -30.51 -14.20 3.48
CA GLU A 8 -30.65 -15.25 2.45
C GLU A 8 -29.47 -15.24 1.47
N VAL A 9 -29.03 -14.05 1.04
CA VAL A 9 -27.82 -13.89 0.20
C VAL A 9 -26.56 -14.27 0.98
N LEU A 10 -26.47 -13.89 2.25
CA LEU A 10 -25.40 -14.36 3.13
C LEU A 10 -25.44 -15.87 3.33
N GLN A 11 -26.62 -16.50 3.38
CA GLN A 11 -26.75 -17.94 3.62
C GLN A 11 -26.32 -18.80 2.42
N GLU A 12 -26.43 -18.31 1.17
CA GLU A 12 -25.84 -18.96 0.00
C GLU A 12 -24.29 -18.87 -0.03
N VAL A 13 -23.69 -17.93 0.72
CA VAL A 13 -22.22 -17.70 0.76
C VAL A 13 -21.59 -18.18 2.08
N ALA A 14 -22.36 -18.30 3.16
CA ALA A 14 -21.86 -18.49 4.53
C ALA A 14 -22.07 -19.91 5.09
N GLU A 15 -21.72 -20.96 4.34
CA GLU A 15 -21.49 -22.29 4.93
C GLU A 15 -20.27 -22.32 5.90
N HIS A 16 -19.57 -21.20 6.10
CA HIS A 16 -18.46 -21.06 7.06
C HIS A 16 -18.63 -19.92 8.10
N LYS A 17 -19.48 -20.21 9.10
CA LYS A 17 -19.44 -19.80 10.54
C LYS A 17 -18.91 -18.41 10.98
N GLY A 18 -19.77 -17.66 11.69
CA GLY A 18 -19.39 -16.74 12.78
C GLY A 18 -20.11 -15.38 12.78
N CYS A 19 -21.38 -15.31 13.20
CA CYS A 19 -21.81 -14.90 14.56
C CYS A 19 -21.47 -13.44 14.94
N GLY A 20 -22.51 -12.60 15.12
CA GLY A 20 -22.39 -11.20 15.53
C GLY A 20 -23.21 -10.87 16.79
N THR A 21 -22.90 -9.74 17.43
CA THR A 21 -23.65 -9.14 18.54
C THR A 21 -23.57 -7.62 18.48
N SER A 22 -24.57 -6.95 19.06
CA SER A 22 -24.79 -5.50 19.00
C SER A 22 -24.95 -4.89 20.41
N SER A 23 -24.60 -3.61 20.57
CA SER A 23 -25.06 -2.76 21.69
C SER A 23 -24.77 -1.27 21.42
N GLU A 24 -25.50 -0.39 22.13
CA GLU A 24 -25.79 0.99 21.71
C GLU A 24 -25.05 2.09 22.51
N GLY A 25 -24.71 3.19 21.83
CA GLY A 25 -25.06 4.56 22.30
C GLY A 25 -24.00 5.44 23.01
N GLY A 26 -23.43 6.41 22.27
CA GLY A 26 -22.55 7.50 22.74
C GLY A 26 -22.38 8.59 21.66
N LYS A 27 -21.73 9.76 21.93
CA LYS A 27 -21.88 10.99 21.10
C LYS A 27 -20.70 11.99 21.18
N ALA A 28 -20.51 12.96 20.28
CA ALA A 28 -20.91 13.15 18.85
C ALA A 28 -20.35 14.49 18.26
N SER A 29 -19.28 14.49 17.46
CA SER A 29 -18.66 15.66 16.79
C SER A 29 -17.78 15.38 15.54
N CYS A 30 -18.36 14.64 14.58
CA CYS A 30 -18.28 14.83 13.12
C CYS A 30 -16.97 14.57 12.31
N GLY A 31 -17.08 13.57 11.42
CA GLY A 31 -16.88 13.75 9.97
C GLY A 31 -18.16 13.28 9.25
N SER A 32 -18.70 14.05 8.30
CA SER A 32 -19.98 13.76 7.62
C SER A 32 -19.81 12.84 6.40
N SER A 33 -20.90 12.63 5.65
CA SER A 33 -20.92 11.93 4.34
C SER A 33 -20.17 12.66 3.22
N ASP A 34 -19.74 13.89 3.46
CA ASP A 34 -18.86 14.63 2.57
C ASP A 34 -17.43 14.10 2.73
N GLY A 35 -16.63 14.13 1.66
CA GLY A 35 -15.23 13.72 1.72
C GLY A 35 -14.39 14.56 2.70
N PRO A 36 -13.12 14.22 2.93
CA PRO A 36 -12.22 15.03 3.75
C PRO A 36 -12.31 16.51 3.38
N ALA A 37 -12.32 17.40 4.38
CA ALA A 37 -12.64 18.84 4.20
C ALA A 37 -11.76 19.56 3.16
N ASP A 38 -10.62 18.97 2.84
CA ASP A 38 -9.59 19.40 1.90
C ASP A 38 -9.77 18.84 0.46
N MET A 39 -10.86 18.12 0.16
CA MET A 39 -11.16 17.52 -1.16
C MET A 39 -12.51 17.95 -1.73
N SER A 40 -12.57 18.18 -3.04
CA SER A 40 -13.85 18.38 -3.74
C SER A 40 -14.61 17.05 -3.92
N PRO A 41 -15.96 17.06 -3.98
CA PRO A 41 -16.76 15.84 -4.17
C PRO A 41 -16.39 15.03 -5.43
N GLU A 42 -16.04 15.69 -6.53
CA GLU A 42 -15.62 15.04 -7.78
C GLU A 42 -14.31 14.23 -7.63
N VAL A 43 -13.38 14.71 -6.80
CA VAL A 43 -12.13 14.01 -6.49
C VAL A 43 -12.38 12.86 -5.52
N TRP A 44 -13.29 13.05 -4.56
CA TRP A 44 -13.68 12.02 -3.60
C TRP A 44 -14.30 10.80 -4.30
N GLU A 45 -15.22 11.00 -5.24
CA GLU A 45 -15.85 9.90 -6.01
C GLU A 45 -14.85 9.07 -6.83
N LYS A 46 -13.75 9.68 -7.29
CA LYS A 46 -12.66 8.94 -7.95
C LYS A 46 -11.92 8.06 -6.93
N VAL A 47 -11.55 8.64 -5.79
CA VAL A 47 -10.64 8.06 -4.79
C VAL A 47 -11.29 7.03 -3.85
N LYS A 48 -12.55 7.25 -3.42
CA LYS A 48 -13.16 6.51 -2.30
C LYS A 48 -13.19 4.98 -2.43
N ASN A 49 -13.25 4.47 -3.67
CA ASN A 49 -13.27 3.03 -3.97
C ASN A 49 -11.92 2.47 -4.46
N HIS A 50 -10.83 3.24 -4.41
CA HIS A 50 -9.53 2.87 -4.96
C HIS A 50 -8.52 2.48 -3.85
N PRO A 51 -8.13 1.18 -3.73
CA PRO A 51 -7.28 0.67 -2.64
C PRO A 51 -5.93 1.34 -2.43
N CYS A 52 -5.35 1.97 -3.47
CA CYS A 52 -4.08 2.72 -3.34
C CYS A 52 -4.24 4.21 -2.96
N TYR A 53 -5.45 4.79 -3.04
CA TYR A 53 -5.66 6.23 -2.87
C TYR A 53 -6.52 6.58 -1.64
N SER A 54 -7.37 5.64 -1.18
CA SER A 54 -8.06 5.72 0.11
C SER A 54 -7.50 4.65 1.04
N GLU A 55 -7.33 5.00 2.33
CA GLU A 55 -6.89 4.06 3.36
C GLU A 55 -8.02 3.07 3.71
N GLU A 56 -9.27 3.52 3.86
CA GLU A 56 -10.40 2.61 4.12
C GLU A 56 -10.66 1.65 2.95
N ALA A 57 -10.51 2.13 1.72
CA ALA A 57 -10.81 1.37 0.51
C ALA A 57 -10.04 0.04 0.42
N HIS A 58 -8.84 -0.04 1.00
CA HIS A 58 -7.98 -1.22 0.83
C HIS A 58 -8.46 -2.46 1.59
N HIS A 59 -9.36 -2.28 2.57
CA HIS A 59 -10.00 -3.38 3.32
C HIS A 59 -11.25 -3.93 2.63
N HIS A 60 -11.90 -3.14 1.76
CA HIS A 60 -13.21 -3.48 1.19
C HIS A 60 -13.16 -3.73 -0.32
N TYR A 61 -12.23 -3.10 -1.04
CA TYR A 61 -12.13 -3.16 -2.49
C TYR A 61 -10.88 -3.90 -2.95
N ALA A 62 -11.07 -4.85 -3.86
CA ALA A 62 -10.00 -5.62 -4.46
C ALA A 62 -9.45 -4.91 -5.70
N ARG A 63 -8.18 -5.19 -5.99
CA ARG A 63 -7.52 -4.74 -7.21
C ARG A 63 -6.92 -5.91 -7.97
N MET A 64 -6.73 -5.70 -9.26
CA MET A 64 -6.02 -6.63 -10.11
C MET A 64 -4.94 -5.88 -10.90
N HIS A 65 -3.79 -6.52 -11.11
CA HIS A 65 -2.82 -6.09 -12.12
C HIS A 65 -2.70 -7.12 -13.26
N VAL A 66 -2.40 -6.65 -14.48
CA VAL A 66 -2.11 -7.51 -15.65
C VAL A 66 -0.73 -7.23 -16.25
N ALA A 67 0.04 -8.31 -16.43
CA ALA A 67 1.43 -8.28 -16.90
C ALA A 67 1.55 -8.26 -18.43
N VAL A 68 1.01 -7.21 -19.07
CA VAL A 68 0.98 -7.04 -20.54
C VAL A 68 2.14 -6.21 -21.10
N ALA A 69 2.95 -5.58 -20.25
CA ALA A 69 3.95 -4.58 -20.65
C ALA A 69 5.40 -5.04 -20.37
N PRO A 70 5.99 -5.97 -21.16
CA PRO A 70 7.30 -6.57 -20.85
C PRO A 70 8.53 -5.70 -21.16
N ALA A 71 8.44 -4.72 -22.07
CA ALA A 71 9.57 -3.84 -22.38
C ALA A 71 9.69 -2.69 -21.37
N CYS A 72 10.88 -2.11 -21.21
CA CYS A 72 11.08 -0.89 -20.43
C CYS A 72 12.12 0.00 -21.12
N ASN A 73 11.80 1.30 -21.21
CA ASN A 73 12.57 2.36 -21.86
C ASN A 73 13.65 3.00 -20.95
N ILE A 74 13.73 2.67 -19.66
CA ILE A 74 14.81 3.11 -18.76
C ILE A 74 15.48 1.94 -18.03
N GLN A 75 16.64 2.18 -17.42
CA GLN A 75 17.23 1.27 -16.43
C GLN A 75 17.45 2.03 -15.13
N CYS A 76 17.03 1.43 -14.02
CA CYS A 76 17.32 1.91 -12.65
C CYS A 76 18.40 1.02 -12.02
N ASN A 77 19.28 1.58 -11.18
CA ASN A 77 20.28 0.79 -10.45
C ASN A 77 19.68 -0.14 -9.38
N TYR A 78 18.46 0.12 -8.92
CA TYR A 78 17.68 -0.74 -8.03
C TYR A 78 16.77 -1.75 -8.75
N CYS A 79 16.88 -1.89 -10.08
CA CYS A 79 16.01 -2.78 -10.87
C CYS A 79 16.81 -3.88 -11.58
N ASN A 80 16.27 -5.10 -11.60
CA ASN A 80 16.81 -6.24 -12.33
C ASN A 80 15.73 -6.77 -13.29
N ARG A 81 15.97 -6.66 -14.61
CA ARG A 81 15.02 -6.98 -15.70
C ARG A 81 14.61 -8.45 -15.81
N LYS A 82 15.14 -9.33 -14.96
CA LYS A 82 14.65 -10.71 -14.79
C LYS A 82 13.31 -10.76 -14.04
N TYR A 83 13.03 -9.72 -13.25
CA TYR A 83 11.85 -9.59 -12.39
C TYR A 83 10.93 -8.48 -12.87
N ASP A 84 9.74 -8.42 -12.29
CA ASP A 84 8.78 -7.33 -12.46
C ASP A 84 9.34 -5.97 -11.98
N CYS A 85 8.75 -4.89 -12.48
CA CYS A 85 9.19 -3.53 -12.25
C CYS A 85 9.18 -3.17 -10.75
N ALA A 86 10.38 -2.98 -10.18
CA ALA A 86 10.59 -2.64 -8.77
C ALA A 86 9.98 -1.29 -8.32
N ASN A 87 9.41 -0.52 -9.25
CA ASN A 87 8.69 0.73 -8.98
C ASN A 87 7.28 0.52 -8.42
N GLU A 88 6.67 -0.66 -8.64
CA GLU A 88 5.33 -1.02 -8.14
C GLU A 88 5.33 -2.40 -7.48
N SER A 89 6.06 -3.36 -8.07
CA SER A 89 6.18 -4.72 -7.55
C SER A 89 7.29 -4.84 -6.52
N ARG A 90 7.06 -5.65 -5.49
CA ARG A 90 8.14 -6.20 -4.65
C ARG A 90 9.18 -6.94 -5.54
N PRO A 91 10.49 -6.81 -5.26
CA PRO A 91 11.55 -7.51 -6.01
C PRO A 91 11.46 -9.03 -5.94
N GLY A 92 12.16 -9.70 -6.87
CA GLY A 92 12.20 -11.16 -6.97
C GLY A 92 10.97 -11.80 -7.65
N VAL A 93 9.91 -11.04 -7.91
CA VAL A 93 8.67 -11.55 -8.53
C VAL A 93 8.82 -11.62 -10.04
N VAL A 94 8.31 -12.69 -10.65
CA VAL A 94 8.20 -12.85 -12.10
C VAL A 94 6.74 -13.12 -12.44
N SER A 95 6.08 -12.17 -13.11
CA SER A 95 4.73 -12.38 -13.63
C SER A 95 4.73 -13.17 -14.95
N GLU A 96 3.70 -14.01 -15.14
CA GLU A 96 3.41 -14.62 -16.44
C GLU A 96 2.99 -13.52 -17.45
N LYS A 97 3.64 -13.48 -18.62
CA LYS A 97 3.41 -12.44 -19.63
C LYS A 97 2.15 -12.72 -20.43
N LEU A 98 1.19 -11.80 -20.42
CA LEU A 98 -0.10 -11.94 -21.10
C LEU A 98 -0.15 -11.16 -22.42
N THR A 99 -0.91 -11.66 -23.40
CA THR A 99 -1.44 -10.82 -24.50
C THR A 99 -2.62 -9.98 -24.01
N PRO A 100 -3.01 -8.89 -24.71
CA PRO A 100 -4.20 -8.11 -24.38
C PRO A 100 -5.49 -8.96 -24.28
N GLU A 101 -5.63 -9.97 -25.15
CA GLU A 101 -6.78 -10.86 -25.19
C GLU A 101 -6.79 -11.84 -24.00
N GLN A 102 -5.63 -12.38 -23.61
CA GLN A 102 -5.49 -13.19 -22.41
C GLN A 102 -5.75 -12.37 -21.14
N ALA A 103 -5.22 -11.14 -21.08
CA ALA A 103 -5.45 -10.22 -19.99
C ALA A 103 -6.95 -9.86 -19.84
N SER A 104 -7.63 -9.55 -20.94
CA SER A 104 -9.07 -9.28 -20.94
C SER A 104 -9.89 -10.48 -20.42
N LYS A 105 -9.60 -11.70 -20.90
CA LYS A 105 -10.25 -12.93 -20.39
C LYS A 105 -9.99 -13.14 -18.89
N LYS A 106 -8.74 -12.97 -18.44
CA LYS A 106 -8.37 -13.10 -17.03
C LYS A 106 -9.09 -12.10 -16.15
N VAL A 107 -9.19 -10.84 -16.59
CA VAL A 107 -9.91 -9.79 -15.86
C VAL A 107 -11.39 -10.13 -15.69
N LEU A 108 -12.05 -10.64 -16.73
CA LEU A 108 -13.45 -11.06 -16.62
C LEU A 108 -13.63 -12.26 -15.68
N ALA A 109 -12.79 -13.30 -15.79
CA ALA A 109 -12.84 -14.46 -14.89
C ALA A 109 -12.62 -14.09 -13.41
N VAL A 110 -11.66 -13.18 -13.14
CA VAL A 110 -11.42 -12.64 -11.80
C VAL A 110 -12.60 -11.80 -11.33
N ALA A 111 -13.14 -10.90 -12.17
CA ALA A 111 -14.26 -10.03 -11.80
C ALA A 111 -15.54 -10.80 -11.46
N SER A 112 -15.85 -11.88 -12.19
CA SER A 112 -16.98 -12.76 -11.87
C SER A 112 -16.79 -13.55 -10.58
N THR A 113 -15.54 -13.82 -10.17
CA THR A 113 -15.20 -14.60 -8.96
C THR A 113 -14.94 -13.71 -7.72
N ILE A 114 -14.56 -12.45 -7.92
CA ILE A 114 -14.23 -11.47 -6.87
C ILE A 114 -15.05 -10.19 -7.10
N PRO A 115 -16.31 -10.14 -6.63
CA PRO A 115 -17.18 -8.97 -6.79
C PRO A 115 -16.61 -7.66 -6.19
N GLN A 116 -15.73 -7.78 -5.19
CA GLN A 116 -15.00 -6.66 -4.58
C GLN A 116 -14.06 -5.94 -5.56
N MET A 117 -13.72 -6.53 -6.71
CA MET A 117 -12.74 -5.96 -7.62
C MET A 117 -13.29 -4.70 -8.29
N THR A 118 -12.72 -3.54 -7.98
CA THR A 118 -13.13 -2.24 -8.56
C THR A 118 -12.07 -1.62 -9.47
N VAL A 119 -10.80 -2.02 -9.31
CA VAL A 119 -9.66 -1.39 -10.00
C VAL A 119 -8.84 -2.43 -10.77
N LEU A 120 -8.54 -2.11 -12.03
CA LEU A 120 -7.56 -2.80 -12.84
C LEU A 120 -6.37 -1.89 -13.16
N GLY A 121 -5.17 -2.33 -12.81
CA GLY A 121 -3.91 -1.67 -13.14
C GLY A 121 -3.08 -2.38 -14.21
N ILE A 122 -2.38 -1.60 -15.03
CA ILE A 122 -1.23 -2.10 -15.80
C ILE A 122 0.04 -1.52 -15.16
N ALA A 123 0.89 -2.39 -14.60
CA ALA A 123 2.02 -2.00 -13.75
C ALA A 123 3.38 -2.65 -14.12
N GLY A 124 3.42 -3.52 -15.13
CA GLY A 124 4.65 -4.21 -15.53
C GLY A 124 4.46 -5.35 -16.54
N PRO A 125 5.45 -6.26 -16.69
CA PRO A 125 6.70 -6.36 -15.91
C PRO A 125 7.73 -5.24 -16.13
N GLY A 126 7.60 -4.45 -17.20
CA GLY A 126 8.47 -3.32 -17.53
C GLY A 126 7.78 -1.97 -17.31
N ASP A 127 7.79 -1.10 -18.32
CA ASP A 127 7.04 0.17 -18.32
C ASP A 127 5.85 0.10 -19.30
N PRO A 128 4.61 0.32 -18.83
CA PRO A 128 3.42 0.30 -19.67
C PRO A 128 3.43 1.24 -20.88
N LEU A 129 4.05 2.42 -20.77
CA LEU A 129 4.16 3.39 -21.87
C LEU A 129 5.37 3.15 -22.78
N ALA A 130 6.27 2.24 -22.40
CA ALA A 130 7.21 1.59 -23.32
C ALA A 130 6.57 0.43 -24.13
N ASN A 131 5.31 0.09 -23.88
CA ASN A 131 4.54 -0.94 -24.59
C ASN A 131 3.15 -0.41 -25.02
N PRO A 132 3.02 0.79 -25.61
CA PRO A 132 1.76 1.50 -25.73
C PRO A 132 0.69 0.69 -26.47
N ASP A 133 1.06 0.02 -27.58
CA ASP A 133 0.15 -0.83 -28.36
C ASP A 133 -0.54 -1.90 -27.52
N LYS A 134 0.21 -2.60 -26.64
CA LYS A 134 -0.33 -3.65 -25.79
C LYS A 134 -1.14 -3.09 -24.64
N THR A 135 -0.63 -2.03 -24.01
CA THR A 135 -1.27 -1.35 -22.88
C THR A 135 -2.63 -0.80 -23.30
N PHE A 136 -2.68 0.00 -24.37
CA PHE A 136 -3.94 0.59 -24.85
C PHE A 136 -4.87 -0.42 -25.51
N LYS A 137 -4.35 -1.48 -26.16
CA LYS A 137 -5.22 -2.58 -26.63
C LYS A 137 -5.90 -3.33 -25.48
N THR A 138 -5.19 -3.49 -24.36
CA THR A 138 -5.75 -4.13 -23.15
C THR A 138 -6.85 -3.26 -22.55
N PHE A 139 -6.64 -1.94 -22.44
CA PHE A 139 -7.69 -1.00 -22.03
C PHE A 139 -8.88 -0.99 -23.00
N GLU A 140 -8.65 -0.96 -24.32
CA GLU A 140 -9.72 -0.98 -25.33
C GLU A 140 -10.63 -2.21 -25.22
N LEU A 141 -10.05 -3.39 -24.96
CA LEU A 141 -10.83 -4.62 -24.78
C LEU A 141 -11.66 -4.57 -23.49
N ILE A 142 -11.09 -4.03 -22.41
CA ILE A 142 -11.70 -4.09 -21.07
C ILE A 142 -12.75 -2.99 -20.89
N SER A 143 -12.53 -1.76 -21.38
CA SER A 143 -13.57 -0.72 -21.41
C SER A 143 -14.82 -1.14 -22.20
N LYS A 144 -14.70 -2.11 -23.13
CA LYS A 144 -15.83 -2.67 -23.88
C LYS A 144 -16.55 -3.82 -23.17
N THR A 145 -15.86 -4.60 -22.33
CA THR A 145 -16.42 -5.81 -21.71
C THR A 145 -16.78 -5.65 -20.24
N ALA A 146 -16.12 -4.72 -19.52
CA ALA A 146 -16.34 -4.44 -18.10
C ALA A 146 -16.19 -2.93 -17.82
N PRO A 147 -17.12 -2.09 -18.31
CA PRO A 147 -17.02 -0.63 -18.28
C PRO A 147 -17.13 -0.02 -16.87
N ASP A 148 -17.54 -0.81 -15.88
CA ASP A 148 -17.64 -0.44 -14.47
C ASP A 148 -16.30 -0.57 -13.70
N ILE A 149 -15.30 -1.22 -14.28
CA ILE A 149 -13.97 -1.38 -13.67
C ILE A 149 -13.15 -0.12 -13.93
N LYS A 150 -12.71 0.56 -12.85
CA LYS A 150 -11.82 1.72 -12.95
C LYS A 150 -10.43 1.28 -13.43
N LEU A 151 -9.96 1.90 -14.51
CA LEU A 151 -8.63 1.66 -15.07
C LEU A 151 -7.59 2.54 -14.39
N CYS A 152 -6.41 1.98 -14.11
CA CYS A 152 -5.23 2.72 -13.67
C CYS A 152 -3.95 2.25 -14.35
N LEU A 153 -2.93 3.10 -14.30
CA LEU A 153 -1.65 2.89 -14.98
C LEU A 153 -0.51 3.27 -14.04
N SER A 154 0.60 2.55 -14.08
CA SER A 154 1.89 3.05 -13.56
C SER A 154 2.88 3.28 -14.70
N THR A 155 3.77 4.25 -14.54
CA THR A 155 4.86 4.51 -15.49
C THR A 155 6.07 5.16 -14.80
N ASN A 156 7.25 5.03 -15.42
CA ASN A 156 8.40 5.86 -15.10
C ASN A 156 8.30 7.30 -15.65
N GLY A 157 7.31 7.61 -16.49
CA GLY A 157 7.02 8.96 -16.97
C GLY A 157 7.79 9.41 -18.23
N LEU A 158 8.83 8.69 -18.70
CA LEU A 158 9.62 9.11 -19.86
C LEU A 158 8.77 9.28 -21.14
N SER A 159 7.82 8.38 -21.37
CA SER A 159 6.91 8.39 -22.52
C SER A 159 5.53 8.98 -22.20
N LEU A 160 5.32 9.51 -20.98
CA LEU A 160 4.00 9.98 -20.53
C LEU A 160 3.43 11.16 -21.34
N PRO A 161 4.18 12.25 -21.60
CA PRO A 161 3.65 13.40 -22.35
C PRO A 161 3.05 13.04 -23.72
N ASP A 162 3.58 12.01 -24.39
CA ASP A 162 3.14 11.63 -25.74
C ASP A 162 1.81 10.83 -25.73
N HIS A 163 1.31 10.49 -24.54
CA HIS A 163 0.21 9.55 -24.35
C HIS A 163 -0.91 10.05 -23.42
N VAL A 164 -0.81 11.25 -22.84
CA VAL A 164 -1.84 11.79 -21.92
C VAL A 164 -3.23 11.86 -22.57
N ASP A 165 -3.33 12.32 -23.82
CA ASP A 165 -4.61 12.39 -24.53
C ASP A 165 -5.20 10.99 -24.78
N THR A 166 -4.36 10.00 -25.08
CA THR A 166 -4.77 8.60 -25.22
C THR A 166 -5.27 8.03 -23.88
N ILE A 167 -4.54 8.26 -22.78
CA ILE A 167 -4.93 7.86 -21.42
C ILE A 167 -6.28 8.49 -21.05
N LYS A 168 -6.46 9.79 -21.33
CA LYS A 168 -7.72 10.52 -21.10
C LYS A 168 -8.89 9.91 -21.88
N SER A 169 -8.66 9.47 -23.13
CA SER A 169 -9.71 8.88 -23.97
C SER A 169 -10.27 7.54 -23.44
N PHE A 170 -9.54 6.85 -22.55
CA PHE A 170 -9.99 5.62 -21.88
C PHE A 170 -10.64 5.87 -20.51
N ASN A 171 -10.90 7.13 -20.13
CA ASN A 171 -11.42 7.51 -18.81
C ASN A 171 -10.58 6.95 -17.63
N VAL A 172 -9.26 6.92 -17.78
CA VAL A 172 -8.34 6.51 -16.71
C VAL A 172 -8.36 7.59 -15.62
N ASP A 173 -8.92 7.27 -14.46
CA ASP A 173 -9.01 8.20 -13.32
C ASP A 173 -7.65 8.45 -12.64
N HIS A 174 -6.77 7.44 -12.64
CA HIS A 174 -5.57 7.39 -11.80
C HIS A 174 -4.33 6.94 -12.58
N VAL A 175 -3.27 7.74 -12.53
CA VAL A 175 -1.94 7.37 -13.05
C VAL A 175 -0.90 7.49 -11.93
N THR A 176 0.00 6.54 -11.84
CA THR A 176 1.16 6.59 -10.95
C THR A 176 2.43 6.88 -11.75
N ILE A 177 3.19 7.91 -11.37
CA ILE A 177 4.51 8.20 -11.96
C ILE A 177 5.58 7.89 -10.92
N THR A 178 6.65 7.18 -11.29
CA THR A 178 7.82 7.05 -10.41
C THR A 178 8.82 8.17 -10.66
N ILE A 179 9.03 9.05 -9.68
CA ILE A 179 9.88 10.25 -9.78
C ILE A 179 10.86 10.26 -8.60
N ASN A 180 12.09 9.79 -8.81
CA ASN A 180 13.08 9.70 -7.72
C ASN A 180 13.93 10.97 -7.52
N MET A 181 13.81 11.96 -8.42
CA MET A 181 14.66 13.16 -8.47
C MET A 181 14.04 14.25 -9.35
N VAL A 182 14.37 15.50 -9.01
CA VAL A 182 14.16 16.70 -9.86
C VAL A 182 15.46 17.43 -10.21
N ASP A 183 16.60 16.88 -9.76
CA ASP A 183 17.94 17.38 -10.07
C ASP A 183 18.66 16.30 -10.90
N PRO A 184 19.07 16.60 -12.14
CA PRO A 184 19.85 15.69 -12.97
C PRO A 184 21.16 15.21 -12.31
N GLU A 185 21.79 16.01 -11.46
CA GLU A 185 23.02 15.62 -10.74
C GLU A 185 22.77 14.44 -9.79
N VAL A 186 21.61 14.39 -9.14
CA VAL A 186 21.15 13.23 -8.35
C VAL A 186 20.75 12.08 -9.28
N GLY A 187 19.99 12.38 -10.33
CA GLY A 187 19.43 11.36 -11.23
C GLY A 187 20.45 10.50 -11.96
N GLN A 188 21.64 11.03 -12.29
CA GLN A 188 22.69 10.25 -12.96
C GLN A 188 23.22 9.07 -12.13
N HIS A 189 23.09 9.14 -10.79
CA HIS A 189 23.48 8.06 -9.88
C HIS A 189 22.39 6.99 -9.72
N ILE A 190 21.14 7.30 -10.10
CA ILE A 190 19.98 6.41 -10.01
C ILE A 190 19.75 5.66 -11.34
N TYR A 191 19.91 6.35 -12.47
CA TYR A 191 19.56 5.86 -13.80
C TYR A 191 20.81 5.76 -14.71
N PRO A 192 21.41 4.56 -14.87
CA PRO A 192 22.57 4.39 -15.76
C PRO A 192 22.27 4.72 -17.23
N TRP A 193 21.04 4.52 -17.70
CA TRP A 193 20.62 4.92 -19.05
C TRP A 193 19.11 5.07 -19.22
N ILE A 194 18.72 5.88 -20.20
CA ILE A 194 17.38 5.90 -20.81
C ILE A 194 17.47 5.57 -22.30
N PHE A 195 16.37 5.10 -22.90
CA PHE A 195 16.20 4.91 -24.33
C PHE A 195 15.25 5.97 -24.87
N TRP A 196 15.81 6.96 -25.56
CA TRP A 196 15.12 8.17 -26.00
C TRP A 196 15.50 8.48 -27.45
N ASN A 197 14.53 8.89 -28.28
CA ASN A 197 14.71 9.18 -29.71
C ASN A 197 15.57 8.12 -30.45
N HIS A 198 15.19 6.85 -30.26
CA HIS A 198 15.85 5.65 -30.81
C HIS A 198 17.32 5.46 -30.42
N LYS A 199 17.82 6.12 -29.37
CA LYS A 199 19.20 6.03 -28.88
C LYS A 199 19.23 5.75 -27.38
N ARG A 200 20.31 5.14 -26.91
CA ARG A 200 20.61 5.09 -25.46
C ARG A 200 21.33 6.38 -25.07
N VAL A 201 20.81 7.07 -24.07
CA VAL A 201 21.42 8.25 -23.44
C VAL A 201 21.85 7.86 -22.03
N THR A 202 22.99 8.37 -21.57
CA THR A 202 23.63 8.03 -20.28
C THR A 202 24.01 9.28 -19.50
N GLY A 203 24.31 9.13 -18.20
CA GLY A 203 24.80 10.21 -17.33
C GLY A 203 23.79 11.33 -17.09
N ILE A 204 24.27 12.52 -16.74
CA ILE A 204 23.43 13.69 -16.41
C ILE A 204 22.43 14.07 -17.51
N GLU A 205 22.75 13.84 -18.78
CA GLU A 205 21.84 14.13 -19.89
C GLU A 205 20.64 13.17 -19.92
N ALA A 206 20.85 11.89 -19.57
CA ALA A 206 19.75 10.93 -19.40
C ALA A 206 18.82 11.34 -18.25
N ALA A 207 19.39 11.82 -17.14
CA ALA A 207 18.62 12.32 -16.02
C ALA A 207 17.83 13.59 -16.37
N ARG A 208 18.47 14.56 -17.04
CA ARG A 208 17.83 15.80 -17.52
C ARG A 208 16.59 15.52 -18.36
N ILE A 209 16.73 14.73 -19.42
CA ILE A 209 15.61 14.35 -20.29
C ILE A 209 14.51 13.63 -19.50
N LEU A 210 14.88 12.72 -18.58
CA LEU A 210 13.91 11.98 -17.79
C LEU A 210 13.08 12.90 -16.88
N THR A 211 13.71 13.81 -16.13
CA THR A 211 12.99 14.69 -15.20
C THR A 211 12.13 15.73 -15.94
N GLU A 212 12.64 16.33 -17.03
CA GLU A 212 11.85 17.25 -17.88
C GLU A 212 10.58 16.57 -18.41
N ARG A 213 10.69 15.32 -18.86
CA ARG A 213 9.56 14.51 -19.37
C ARG A 213 8.59 14.09 -18.27
N GLN A 214 9.10 13.74 -17.08
CA GLN A 214 8.27 13.42 -15.91
C GLN A 214 7.47 14.63 -15.42
N MET A 215 8.10 15.80 -15.30
CA MET A 215 7.44 17.04 -14.86
C MET A 215 6.36 17.47 -15.87
N LEU A 216 6.69 17.49 -17.17
CA LEU A 216 5.73 17.80 -18.22
C LEU A 216 4.54 16.81 -18.21
N GLY A 217 4.82 15.51 -18.05
CA GLY A 217 3.77 14.48 -18.00
C GLY A 217 2.83 14.66 -16.81
N LEU A 218 3.36 15.03 -15.64
CA LEU A 218 2.58 15.35 -14.45
C LEU A 218 1.69 16.58 -14.67
N GLU A 219 2.26 17.69 -15.17
CA GLU A 219 1.51 18.92 -15.47
C GLU A 219 0.38 18.67 -16.48
N MET A 220 0.64 17.83 -17.51
CA MET A 220 -0.37 17.43 -18.49
C MET A 220 -1.48 16.55 -17.91
N LEU A 221 -1.17 15.61 -17.00
CA LEU A 221 -2.20 14.81 -16.31
C LEU A 221 -3.11 15.69 -15.44
N THR A 222 -2.53 16.62 -14.69
CA THR A 222 -3.27 17.58 -13.87
C THR A 222 -4.17 18.46 -14.75
N ALA A 223 -3.65 19.01 -15.85
CA ALA A 223 -4.45 19.76 -16.83
C ALA A 223 -5.55 18.90 -17.51
N ALA A 224 -5.35 17.58 -17.60
CA ALA A 224 -6.33 16.64 -18.12
C ALA A 224 -7.44 16.27 -17.12
N GLY A 225 -7.28 16.58 -15.81
CA GLY A 225 -8.20 16.19 -14.74
C GLY A 225 -8.02 14.75 -14.24
N ILE A 226 -6.83 14.18 -14.48
CA ILE A 226 -6.44 12.81 -14.08
C ILE A 226 -5.65 12.90 -12.78
N LEU A 227 -6.01 12.09 -11.78
CA LEU A 227 -5.33 12.11 -10.49
C LEU A 227 -3.98 11.41 -10.59
N CYS A 228 -2.91 12.11 -10.22
CA CYS A 228 -1.57 11.57 -10.25
C CYS A 228 -1.08 11.19 -8.85
N LYS A 229 -0.70 9.93 -8.66
CA LYS A 229 0.14 9.47 -7.55
C LYS A 229 1.60 9.54 -7.97
N VAL A 230 2.48 9.94 -7.07
CA VAL A 230 3.93 9.87 -7.27
C VAL A 230 4.49 8.76 -6.38
N ASN A 231 5.23 7.82 -6.98
CA ASN A 231 6.07 6.87 -6.25
C ASN A 231 7.51 7.40 -6.23
N SER A 232 8.17 7.28 -5.08
CA SER A 232 9.58 7.64 -4.93
C SER A 232 10.31 6.58 -4.12
N VAL A 233 11.48 6.14 -4.57
CA VAL A 233 12.35 5.21 -3.83
C VAL A 233 13.38 6.02 -3.04
N MET A 234 13.36 5.89 -1.72
CA MET A 234 14.34 6.49 -0.81
C MET A 234 15.64 5.68 -0.81
N ILE A 235 16.71 6.31 -1.30
CA ILE A 235 18.05 5.76 -1.44
C ILE A 235 19.00 6.57 -0.55
N PRO A 236 19.40 6.05 0.64
CA PRO A 236 20.29 6.73 1.57
C PRO A 236 21.60 7.17 0.92
N GLY A 237 21.99 8.43 1.17
CA GLY A 237 23.18 9.05 0.61
C GLY A 237 23.10 9.45 -0.87
N ILE A 238 21.98 9.17 -1.57
CA ILE A 238 21.79 9.58 -2.98
C ILE A 238 20.64 10.60 -3.12
N ASN A 239 19.42 10.24 -2.68
CA ASN A 239 18.25 11.13 -2.80
C ASN A 239 17.45 11.31 -1.51
N ASP A 240 17.86 10.70 -0.40
CA ASP A 240 17.21 10.80 0.92
C ASP A 240 16.84 12.24 1.32
N LYS A 241 17.77 13.19 1.19
CA LYS A 241 17.53 14.62 1.45
C LYS A 241 16.81 15.31 0.29
N HIS A 242 17.06 14.86 -0.94
CA HIS A 242 16.48 15.43 -2.17
C HIS A 242 14.98 15.21 -2.28
N LEU A 243 14.46 14.13 -1.68
CA LEU A 243 13.04 13.78 -1.79
C LEU A 243 12.09 14.83 -1.19
N VAL A 244 12.57 15.72 -0.32
CA VAL A 244 11.82 16.90 0.15
C VAL A 244 11.65 17.94 -0.97
N GLU A 245 12.66 18.13 -1.83
CA GLU A 245 12.57 19.00 -3.01
C GLU A 245 11.70 18.36 -4.09
N VAL A 246 11.81 17.04 -4.28
CA VAL A 246 10.90 16.28 -5.15
C VAL A 246 9.45 16.46 -4.70
N ASN A 247 9.16 16.34 -3.40
CA ASN A 247 7.81 16.55 -2.83
C ASN A 247 7.22 17.91 -3.21
N ARG A 248 7.99 19.00 -2.98
CA ARG A 248 7.62 20.37 -3.40
C ARG A 248 7.36 20.49 -4.88
N ALA A 249 8.24 19.91 -5.68
CA ALA A 249 8.20 20.02 -7.13
C ALA A 249 7.01 19.26 -7.74
N VAL A 250 6.62 18.11 -7.18
CA VAL A 250 5.44 17.36 -7.66
C VAL A 250 4.13 17.91 -7.09
N LYS A 251 4.10 18.37 -5.83
CA LYS A 251 2.91 19.01 -5.24
C LYS A 251 2.54 20.30 -5.99
N SER A 252 3.51 21.16 -6.27
CA SER A 252 3.29 22.41 -7.03
C SER A 252 2.82 22.19 -8.46
N ARG A 253 2.98 20.98 -9.00
CA ARG A 253 2.51 20.56 -10.34
C ARG A 253 1.19 19.79 -10.33
N GLY A 254 0.55 19.65 -9.17
CA GLY A 254 -0.76 19.02 -9.03
C GLY A 254 -0.76 17.51 -8.85
N ALA A 255 0.34 16.93 -8.35
CA ALA A 255 0.30 15.57 -7.81
C ALA A 255 -0.65 15.50 -6.60
N PHE A 256 -1.44 14.43 -6.50
CA PHE A 256 -2.46 14.25 -5.47
C PHE A 256 -1.93 13.51 -4.23
N LEU A 257 -1.16 12.44 -4.44
CA LEU A 257 -0.67 11.54 -3.39
C LEU A 257 0.81 11.20 -3.62
N HIS A 258 1.64 11.25 -2.58
CA HIS A 258 3.06 10.85 -2.65
C HIS A 258 3.24 9.55 -1.87
N ASN A 259 3.99 8.61 -2.42
CA ASN A 259 4.29 7.31 -1.83
C ASN A 259 5.81 7.12 -1.81
N ILE A 260 6.44 7.54 -0.71
CA ILE A 260 7.88 7.35 -0.48
C ILE A 260 8.10 5.96 0.09
N MET A 261 8.79 5.12 -0.69
CA MET A 261 9.05 3.70 -0.41
C MET A 261 10.54 3.49 -0.09
N PRO A 262 10.89 2.52 0.77
CA PRO A 262 12.29 2.19 1.04
C PRO A 262 12.97 1.55 -0.18
N LEU A 263 14.25 1.86 -0.40
CA LEU A 263 15.10 1.06 -1.28
C LEU A 263 15.22 -0.38 -0.74
N ILE A 264 14.96 -1.35 -1.63
CA ILE A 264 15.30 -2.76 -1.43
C ILE A 264 16.65 -3.04 -2.06
N SER A 265 17.59 -3.48 -1.24
CA SER A 265 19.01 -3.60 -1.55
C SER A 265 19.62 -4.94 -1.13
N ALA A 266 18.82 -5.96 -0.83
CA ALA A 266 19.36 -7.29 -0.54
C ALA A 266 20.08 -7.85 -1.79
N PRO A 267 21.34 -8.33 -1.68
CA PRO A 267 22.13 -8.77 -2.84
C PRO A 267 21.49 -9.89 -3.67
N GLU A 268 20.65 -10.71 -3.03
CA GLU A 268 19.86 -11.80 -3.64
C GLU A 268 18.99 -11.35 -4.82
N HIS A 269 18.54 -10.09 -4.85
CA HIS A 269 17.75 -9.55 -5.97
C HIS A 269 18.61 -9.21 -7.21
N GLY A 270 19.94 -9.26 -7.10
CA GLY A 270 20.87 -9.04 -8.22
C GLY A 270 20.78 -7.65 -8.86
N THR A 271 20.37 -6.63 -8.09
CA THR A 271 20.33 -5.23 -8.54
C THR A 271 21.73 -4.61 -8.41
N VAL A 272 22.02 -3.53 -9.16
CA VAL A 272 23.34 -2.87 -9.09
C VAL A 272 23.60 -2.35 -7.68
N PHE A 273 22.60 -1.74 -7.04
CA PHE A 273 22.70 -1.28 -5.67
C PHE A 273 22.88 -2.43 -4.66
N GLY A 274 22.14 -3.54 -4.79
CA GLY A 274 22.32 -4.68 -3.89
C GLY A 274 23.68 -5.37 -4.03
N LEU A 275 24.17 -5.53 -5.26
CA LEU A 275 25.48 -6.13 -5.53
C LEU A 275 26.66 -5.24 -5.09
N ASN A 276 26.48 -3.90 -5.10
CA ASN A 276 27.50 -2.95 -4.68
C ASN A 276 27.41 -2.57 -3.18
N GLY A 277 26.52 -3.19 -2.40
CA GLY A 277 26.40 -2.94 -0.96
C GLY A 277 25.79 -1.59 -0.57
N GLN A 278 25.08 -0.92 -1.47
CA GLN A 278 24.26 0.25 -1.12
C GLN A 278 23.18 -0.19 -0.13
N ARG A 279 23.10 0.43 1.06
CA ARG A 279 22.04 0.10 2.02
C ARG A 279 20.69 0.73 1.64
N GLY A 280 19.61 0.13 2.13
CA GLY A 280 18.29 0.77 2.22
C GLY A 280 18.16 1.63 3.50
N PRO A 281 17.08 2.43 3.59
CA PRO A 281 16.83 3.27 4.76
C PRO A 281 16.36 2.44 5.95
N THR A 282 16.54 2.99 7.15
CA THR A 282 15.94 2.44 8.38
C THR A 282 14.48 2.87 8.54
N ALA A 283 13.79 2.32 9.54
CA ALA A 283 12.43 2.70 9.87
C ALA A 283 12.30 4.18 10.26
N GLN A 284 13.19 4.69 11.12
CA GLN A 284 13.17 6.08 11.56
C GLN A 284 13.57 7.04 10.44
N GLU A 285 14.53 6.68 9.57
CA GLU A 285 14.90 7.50 8.41
C GLU A 285 13.72 7.66 7.44
N LEU A 286 13.04 6.57 7.09
CA LEU A 286 11.88 6.60 6.20
C LEU A 286 10.73 7.40 6.81
N LYS A 287 10.42 7.17 8.10
CA LYS A 287 9.37 7.90 8.81
C LYS A 287 9.68 9.41 8.84
N SER A 288 10.90 9.79 9.21
CA SER A 288 11.32 11.20 9.31
C SER A 288 11.19 11.93 7.97
N LEU A 289 11.54 11.27 6.86
CA LEU A 289 11.37 11.82 5.51
C LEU A 289 9.88 11.92 5.12
N GLN A 290 9.07 10.91 5.43
CA GLN A 290 7.63 10.95 5.17
C GLN A 290 6.95 12.08 5.96
N ASP A 291 7.26 12.23 7.25
CA ASP A 291 6.74 13.28 8.12
C ASP A 291 7.14 14.69 7.61
N ALA A 292 8.38 14.86 7.15
CA ALA A 292 8.88 16.13 6.58
C ALA A 292 8.20 16.50 5.25
N CYS A 293 7.65 15.53 4.51
CA CYS A 293 6.96 15.73 3.24
C CYS A 293 5.43 15.88 3.39
N GLU A 294 4.85 15.28 4.43
CA GLU A 294 3.40 15.17 4.63
C GLU A 294 2.71 16.53 4.85
N GLY A 295 3.37 17.48 5.51
CA GLY A 295 2.82 18.82 5.77
C GLY A 295 2.53 19.64 4.50
N GLU A 296 3.10 19.26 3.36
CA GLU A 296 2.81 19.88 2.06
C GLU A 296 1.90 19.00 1.17
N MET A 297 1.87 17.67 1.39
CA MET A 297 1.30 16.70 0.45
C MET A 297 0.81 15.42 1.12
N ASN A 298 -0.38 14.94 0.74
CA ASN A 298 -0.93 13.67 1.23
C ASN A 298 0.06 12.52 1.01
N MET A 299 0.39 11.80 2.08
CA MET A 299 1.42 10.76 2.10
C MET A 299 0.79 9.37 2.23
N MET A 300 1.12 8.45 1.32
CA MET A 300 0.68 7.07 1.36
C MET A 300 1.56 6.25 2.31
N ARG A 301 0.97 5.69 3.37
CA ARG A 301 1.67 4.85 4.36
C ARG A 301 1.31 3.37 4.29
N HIS A 302 0.18 3.02 3.66
CA HIS A 302 -0.31 1.66 3.46
C HIS A 302 0.23 0.95 2.20
N CYS A 303 1.28 1.46 1.57
CA CYS A 303 1.80 0.81 0.35
C CYS A 303 2.48 -0.54 0.66
N ARG A 304 1.98 -1.63 0.06
CA ARG A 304 2.56 -2.98 0.18
C ARG A 304 3.47 -3.42 -0.98
N GLN A 305 3.74 -2.56 -1.97
CA GLN A 305 4.50 -2.88 -3.21
C GLN A 305 3.94 -4.15 -3.90
N CYS A 306 2.73 -4.05 -4.45
CA CYS A 306 2.01 -5.19 -5.01
C CYS A 306 2.56 -5.64 -6.37
N ARG A 307 2.58 -6.95 -6.58
CA ARG A 307 3.04 -7.62 -7.81
C ARG A 307 2.38 -7.08 -9.07
N ALA A 308 3.05 -7.22 -10.23
CA ALA A 308 2.47 -6.85 -11.51
C ALA A 308 1.35 -7.79 -12.00
N ASP A 309 1.08 -8.88 -11.28
CA ASP A 309 -0.02 -9.84 -11.48
C ASP A 309 -0.87 -10.07 -10.21
N ALA A 310 -0.78 -9.18 -9.21
CA ALA A 310 -1.54 -9.29 -7.96
C ALA A 310 -3.05 -9.30 -8.23
N VAL A 311 -3.79 -10.13 -7.48
CA VAL A 311 -5.26 -10.24 -7.54
C VAL A 311 -5.81 -10.30 -6.12
N GLY A 312 -6.71 -9.39 -5.73
CA GLY A 312 -7.41 -9.46 -4.44
C GLY A 312 -7.31 -8.17 -3.60
N LEU A 313 -7.56 -8.30 -2.29
CA LEU A 313 -7.45 -7.22 -1.32
C LEU A 313 -5.97 -6.89 -1.02
N LEU A 314 -5.71 -5.71 -0.42
CA LEU A 314 -4.36 -5.32 -0.06
C LEU A 314 -3.84 -6.14 1.13
N GLY A 315 -3.09 -7.21 0.82
CA GLY A 315 -2.55 -8.16 1.81
C GLY A 315 -2.94 -9.61 1.52
N GLU A 316 -4.03 -9.80 0.77
CA GLU A 316 -4.57 -11.11 0.40
C GLU A 316 -4.42 -11.35 -1.11
N ASP A 317 -3.24 -11.83 -1.52
CA ASP A 317 -2.92 -12.11 -2.92
C ASP A 317 -3.45 -13.49 -3.36
N ARG A 318 -4.55 -13.49 -4.10
CA ARG A 318 -5.23 -14.65 -4.67
C ARG A 318 -4.75 -15.00 -6.08
N SER A 319 -3.64 -14.46 -6.57
CA SER A 319 -3.17 -14.64 -7.96
C SER A 319 -3.03 -16.12 -8.38
N ALA A 320 -2.73 -17.03 -7.44
CA ALA A 320 -2.54 -18.47 -7.67
C ALA A 320 -3.84 -19.23 -7.99
N GLU A 321 -5.00 -18.67 -7.65
CA GLU A 321 -6.30 -19.19 -8.06
C GLU A 321 -6.54 -18.98 -9.56
N PHE A 322 -5.96 -17.90 -10.12
CA PHE A 322 -6.21 -17.42 -11.48
C PHE A 322 -4.95 -17.53 -12.38
N THR A 323 -4.41 -18.75 -12.51
CA THR A 323 -3.36 -19.05 -13.51
C THR A 323 -3.95 -19.12 -14.92
N THR A 324 -3.16 -18.80 -15.94
CA THR A 324 -3.64 -18.71 -17.34
C THR A 324 -4.29 -20.00 -17.83
N GLU A 325 -3.74 -21.16 -17.42
CA GLU A 325 -4.29 -22.50 -17.69
C GLU A 325 -5.73 -22.63 -17.15
N LYS A 326 -5.95 -22.39 -15.85
CA LYS A 326 -7.27 -22.46 -15.21
C LYS A 326 -8.28 -21.54 -15.88
N ILE A 327 -7.87 -20.31 -16.20
CA ILE A 327 -8.74 -19.30 -16.83
C ILE A 327 -9.19 -19.72 -18.23
N MET A 328 -8.34 -20.42 -18.99
CA MET A 328 -8.70 -20.89 -20.33
C MET A 328 -9.75 -22.00 -20.30
N GLU A 329 -9.93 -22.68 -19.17
CA GLU A 329 -10.92 -23.74 -18.94
C GLU A 329 -12.23 -23.22 -18.31
N MET A 330 -12.24 -21.99 -17.78
CA MET A 330 -13.44 -21.39 -17.17
C MET A 330 -14.39 -20.83 -18.24
N GLU A 331 -15.67 -21.24 -18.19
CA GLU A 331 -16.75 -20.48 -18.83
C GLU A 331 -17.03 -19.22 -18.00
N VAL A 332 -16.81 -18.06 -18.61
CA VAL A 332 -16.94 -16.76 -17.93
C VAL A 332 -18.26 -16.10 -18.30
N ASP A 333 -19.21 -16.15 -17.37
CA ASP A 333 -20.41 -15.30 -17.40
C ASP A 333 -20.15 -14.03 -16.57
N TYR A 334 -20.45 -12.86 -17.12
CA TYR A 334 -20.14 -11.55 -16.51
C TYR A 334 -21.43 -10.81 -16.15
N ASP A 335 -21.91 -11.06 -14.93
CA ASP A 335 -23.12 -10.46 -14.38
C ASP A 335 -22.83 -9.13 -13.68
N ILE A 336 -23.01 -8.03 -14.42
CA ILE A 336 -22.79 -6.66 -13.93
C ILE A 336 -23.78 -6.26 -12.83
N GLU A 337 -25.01 -6.78 -12.84
CA GLU A 337 -26.06 -6.40 -11.90
C GLU A 337 -25.84 -7.05 -10.53
N LYS A 338 -25.43 -8.34 -10.49
CA LYS A 338 -24.97 -8.98 -9.25
C LYS A 338 -23.79 -8.24 -8.62
N ARG A 339 -22.82 -7.78 -9.42
CA ARG A 339 -21.67 -7.04 -8.89
C ARG A 339 -22.03 -5.67 -8.32
N ARG A 340 -22.98 -4.96 -8.95
CA ARG A 340 -23.52 -3.69 -8.41
C ARG A 340 -24.23 -3.89 -7.08
N ALA A 341 -25.16 -4.83 -7.00
CA ALA A 341 -25.87 -5.14 -5.75
C ALA A 341 -24.92 -5.50 -4.60
N TYR A 342 -23.87 -6.28 -4.88
CA TYR A 342 -22.84 -6.59 -3.88
C TYR A 342 -22.06 -5.35 -3.42
N GLN A 343 -21.69 -4.46 -4.35
CA GLN A 343 -20.95 -3.23 -4.02
C GLN A 343 -21.78 -2.22 -3.22
N GLU A 344 -23.09 -2.13 -3.46
CA GLU A 344 -24.00 -1.30 -2.67
C GLU A 344 -24.10 -1.79 -1.22
N ILE A 345 -24.17 -3.11 -0.99
CA ILE A 345 -24.17 -3.71 0.35
C ILE A 345 -22.84 -3.43 1.08
N VAL A 346 -21.71 -3.57 0.40
CA VAL A 346 -20.38 -3.30 0.99
C VAL A 346 -20.21 -1.81 1.34
N GLU A 347 -20.74 -0.89 0.53
CA GLU A 347 -20.67 0.54 0.80
C GLU A 347 -21.58 0.94 1.98
N GLN A 348 -22.74 0.28 2.16
CA GLN A 348 -23.57 0.44 3.38
C GLN A 348 -22.82 -0.04 4.63
N ASP A 349 -22.27 -1.26 4.63
CA ASP A 349 -21.45 -1.79 5.73
C ASP A 349 -20.23 -0.91 6.04
N ARG A 350 -19.58 -0.33 5.01
CA ARG A 350 -18.49 0.64 5.20
C ARG A 350 -19.00 1.91 5.90
N GLN A 351 -20.11 2.49 5.44
CA GLN A 351 -20.68 3.71 6.04
C GLN A 351 -21.09 3.47 7.51
N GLU A 352 -21.69 2.32 7.82
CA GLU A 352 -22.03 1.94 9.19
C GLU A 352 -20.79 1.76 10.08
N LYS A 353 -19.74 1.10 9.58
CA LYS A 353 -18.47 0.91 10.31
C LYS A 353 -17.69 2.21 10.52
N VAL A 354 -17.66 3.09 9.54
CA VAL A 354 -17.02 4.41 9.65
C VAL A 354 -17.81 5.28 10.63
N ALA A 355 -19.14 5.26 10.59
CA ALA A 355 -19.98 5.95 11.56
C ALA A 355 -19.76 5.40 12.99
N ALA A 356 -19.64 4.08 13.16
CA ALA A 356 -19.34 3.45 14.44
C ALA A 356 -17.95 3.84 14.97
N ARG A 357 -16.89 3.77 14.14
CA ARG A 357 -15.52 4.16 14.51
C ARG A 357 -15.45 5.64 14.90
N ASN A 358 -16.08 6.52 14.10
CA ASN A 358 -16.09 7.95 14.37
C ASN A 358 -16.81 8.27 15.69
N ALA A 359 -17.88 7.52 16.04
CA ALA A 359 -18.57 7.63 17.32
C ALA A 359 -17.75 7.14 18.54
N GLU A 360 -16.68 6.36 18.33
CA GLU A 360 -15.84 5.82 19.41
C GLU A 360 -14.57 6.66 19.69
N MET A 361 -14.22 7.61 18.81
CA MET A 361 -12.99 8.41 18.88
C MET A 361 -13.11 9.69 19.74
N GLU A 362 -14.32 10.10 20.13
CA GLU A 362 -14.60 11.38 20.78
C GLU A 362 -14.52 11.32 22.31
N ALA A 363 -13.38 10.87 22.83
CA ALA A 363 -13.13 10.80 24.28
C ALA A 363 -11.66 11.07 24.65
N LEU A 364 -11.12 12.20 24.21
CA LEU A 364 -9.76 12.67 24.54
C LEU A 364 -9.79 14.17 24.87
N GLU A 365 -9.82 14.50 26.17
CA GLU A 365 -9.51 15.86 26.64
C GLU A 365 -7.99 16.04 26.82
N GLU A 366 -7.55 17.30 26.74
CA GLU A 366 -6.15 17.73 26.62
C GLU A 366 -5.40 17.72 27.97
N GLU A 367 -4.11 17.31 27.98
CA GLU A 367 -2.99 17.90 28.77
C GLU A 367 -1.73 16.99 28.79
N PHE A 368 -1.07 16.79 27.64
CA PHE A 368 0.22 16.08 27.56
C PHE A 368 1.10 16.56 26.39
N SER A 369 1.89 17.62 26.57
CA SER A 369 2.71 18.13 25.47
C SER A 369 3.85 17.19 25.05
N SER A 370 4.08 17.10 23.74
CA SER A 370 5.26 16.54 23.03
C SER A 370 5.56 15.03 23.08
N VAL A 371 5.03 14.24 24.02
CA VAL A 371 5.31 12.79 24.03
C VAL A 371 4.54 12.07 22.91
N LYS A 372 5.26 11.29 22.11
CA LYS A 372 4.71 10.38 21.08
C LYS A 372 5.34 8.99 21.26
N ILE A 373 4.59 7.93 21.00
CA ILE A 373 5.10 6.55 21.03
C ILE A 373 4.74 5.79 19.77
N LEU A 374 5.59 4.84 19.37
CA LEU A 374 5.26 3.84 18.36
C LEU A 374 4.75 2.55 19.02
N VAL A 375 3.73 1.94 18.43
CA VAL A 375 3.12 0.68 18.88
C VAL A 375 2.98 -0.26 17.68
N ALA A 376 3.51 -1.47 17.80
CA ALA A 376 3.33 -2.55 16.84
C ALA A 376 2.05 -3.33 17.13
N VAL A 377 1.34 -3.80 16.11
CA VAL A 377 0.04 -4.48 16.26
C VAL A 377 -0.05 -5.67 15.30
N ALA A 378 -0.28 -6.86 15.84
CA ALA A 378 -0.54 -8.08 15.06
C ALA A 378 -2.04 -8.16 14.71
N THR A 379 -2.35 -8.24 13.42
CA THR A 379 -3.73 -8.22 12.93
C THR A 379 -3.89 -8.87 11.57
N LYS A 380 -4.96 -9.66 11.45
CA LYS A 380 -5.52 -10.23 10.21
C LYS A 380 -6.47 -9.27 9.49
N GLY A 381 -6.49 -8.00 9.88
CA GLY A 381 -7.39 -6.98 9.31
C GLY A 381 -8.64 -6.70 10.15
N SER A 382 -9.62 -6.06 9.51
CA SER A 382 -10.85 -5.53 10.13
C SER A 382 -10.64 -4.54 11.28
N GLY A 383 -9.47 -3.88 11.32
CA GLY A 383 -9.13 -2.89 12.36
C GLY A 383 -9.05 -3.46 13.78
N ARG A 384 -8.83 -4.77 13.97
CA ARG A 384 -8.88 -5.46 15.28
C ARG A 384 -7.59 -6.18 15.65
N ILE A 385 -7.31 -6.28 16.94
CA ILE A 385 -6.15 -6.99 17.50
C ILE A 385 -6.49 -8.49 17.60
N ASN A 386 -6.41 -9.20 16.48
CA ASN A 386 -6.97 -10.56 16.33
C ASN A 386 -5.93 -11.64 15.96
N GLU A 387 -4.63 -11.31 15.98
CA GLU A 387 -3.56 -12.25 15.62
C GLU A 387 -2.66 -12.64 16.81
N HIS A 388 -2.23 -13.90 16.82
CA HIS A 388 -1.30 -14.47 17.79
C HIS A 388 0.15 -14.13 17.38
N PHE A 389 0.98 -13.66 18.31
CA PHE A 389 2.36 -13.22 18.04
C PHE A 389 3.15 -14.19 17.15
N GLY A 390 3.21 -15.46 17.52
CA GLY A 390 3.96 -16.48 16.78
C GLY A 390 3.44 -16.85 15.38
N HIS A 391 2.26 -16.35 14.99
CA HIS A 391 1.70 -16.51 13.64
C HIS A 391 1.71 -15.22 12.83
N ALA A 392 2.07 -14.08 13.43
CA ALA A 392 2.16 -12.80 12.74
C ALA A 392 3.32 -12.85 11.74
N ASN A 393 3.03 -12.58 10.48
CA ASN A 393 4.03 -12.37 9.42
C ASN A 393 4.30 -10.86 9.17
N GLU A 394 3.47 -10.00 9.73
CA GLU A 394 3.67 -8.56 9.76
C GLU A 394 3.05 -7.93 11.01
N PHE A 395 3.54 -6.75 11.37
CA PHE A 395 2.92 -5.87 12.35
C PHE A 395 2.52 -4.56 11.67
N GLN A 396 1.35 -4.03 12.01
CA GLN A 396 0.97 -2.66 11.72
C GLN A 396 1.58 -1.75 12.79
N VAL A 397 2.27 -0.68 12.40
CA VAL A 397 2.85 0.29 13.34
C VAL A 397 2.00 1.55 13.37
N TYR A 398 1.63 1.96 14.57
CA TYR A 398 0.89 3.19 14.86
C TYR A 398 1.74 4.14 15.70
N GLU A 399 1.77 5.42 15.31
CA GLU A 399 2.19 6.51 16.18
C GLU A 399 0.99 6.93 17.03
N VAL A 400 1.19 7.06 18.34
CA VAL A 400 0.16 7.50 19.27
C VAL A 400 0.67 8.73 20.02
N GLY A 401 -0.14 9.77 20.05
CA GLY A 401 0.13 11.04 20.73
C GLY A 401 -1.16 11.68 21.22
N THR A 402 -1.11 12.96 21.60
CA THR A 402 -2.31 13.73 21.98
C THR A 402 -3.32 13.90 20.85
N GLU A 403 -2.84 13.87 19.60
CA GLU A 403 -3.66 13.98 18.38
C GLU A 403 -4.40 12.67 18.04
N GLY A 404 -4.25 11.61 18.85
CA GLY A 404 -4.84 10.29 18.65
C GLY A 404 -3.85 9.26 18.14
N ALA A 405 -4.33 8.31 17.35
CA ALA A 405 -3.54 7.23 16.75
C ALA A 405 -3.44 7.43 15.23
N LYS A 406 -2.23 7.31 14.69
CA LYS A 406 -1.91 7.49 13.27
C LYS A 406 -1.18 6.28 12.74
N PHE A 407 -1.65 5.69 11.64
CA PHE A 407 -0.94 4.58 11.01
C PHE A 407 0.36 5.06 10.33
N VAL A 408 1.47 4.40 10.64
CA VAL A 408 2.82 4.76 10.18
C VAL A 408 3.28 3.86 9.03
N GLY A 409 2.87 2.59 9.03
CA GLY A 409 3.22 1.61 8.01
C GLY A 409 3.31 0.18 8.55
N HIS A 410 3.72 -0.76 7.71
CA HIS A 410 3.90 -2.17 8.08
C HIS A 410 5.37 -2.49 8.44
N ARG A 411 5.57 -3.51 9.29
CA ARG A 411 6.86 -4.19 9.54
C ARG A 411 6.69 -5.67 9.22
N ARG A 412 7.32 -6.15 8.15
CA ARG A 412 7.28 -7.57 7.77
C ARG A 412 8.33 -8.36 8.55
N VAL A 413 7.96 -9.53 9.03
CA VAL A 413 8.80 -10.42 9.83
C VAL A 413 8.73 -11.86 9.30
N ASP A 414 9.55 -12.75 9.84
CA ASP A 414 9.41 -14.20 9.62
C ASP A 414 8.45 -14.81 10.65
N LEU A 415 7.85 -15.94 10.28
CA LEU A 415 7.02 -16.72 11.21
C LEU A 415 7.90 -17.30 12.31
N TYR A 416 7.73 -16.81 13.54
CA TYR A 416 8.41 -17.34 14.71
C TYR A 416 8.03 -18.81 15.01
N CYS A 417 6.78 -19.20 14.76
CA CYS A 417 6.28 -20.56 15.02
C CYS A 417 6.05 -21.33 13.71
N GLN A 418 7.01 -22.17 13.33
CA GLN A 418 6.83 -23.17 12.28
C GLN A 418 6.62 -24.56 12.90
N GLY A 419 5.36 -24.98 13.04
CA GLY A 419 5.03 -26.35 13.47
C GLY A 419 5.13 -26.65 14.97
N GLY A 420 5.05 -25.62 15.83
CA GLY A 420 4.94 -25.80 17.29
C GLY A 420 6.26 -25.81 18.06
N PHE A 421 7.39 -25.71 17.37
CA PHE A 421 8.67 -25.30 17.94
C PHE A 421 8.94 -23.86 17.46
N GLY A 422 9.34 -22.98 18.38
CA GLY A 422 9.79 -21.64 18.02
C GLY A 422 11.23 -21.71 17.52
N GLU A 423 11.51 -21.12 16.37
CA GLU A 423 12.90 -21.02 15.88
C GLU A 423 13.61 -19.90 16.65
N GLU A 424 14.63 -20.25 17.45
CA GLU A 424 15.39 -19.31 18.29
C GLU A 424 16.03 -18.17 17.47
N GLU A 425 16.30 -18.38 16.18
CA GLU A 425 16.87 -17.37 15.28
C GLU A 425 15.82 -16.37 14.73
N ALA A 426 14.53 -16.71 14.75
CA ALA A 426 13.46 -15.87 14.18
C ALA A 426 12.98 -14.76 15.14
N LEU A 427 13.06 -14.97 16.46
CA LEU A 427 12.63 -13.95 17.43
C LEU A 427 13.53 -12.70 17.47
N PRO A 428 14.87 -12.80 17.38
CA PRO A 428 15.74 -11.65 17.24
C PRO A 428 15.48 -10.80 15.99
N THR A 429 15.02 -11.39 14.86
CA THR A 429 14.67 -10.63 13.65
C THR A 429 13.38 -9.84 13.86
N VAL A 430 12.37 -10.45 14.49
CA VAL A 430 11.12 -9.78 14.90
C VAL A 430 11.44 -8.60 15.81
N ILE A 431 12.23 -8.82 16.88
CA ILE A 431 12.60 -7.76 17.84
C ILE A 431 13.27 -6.58 17.14
N ARG A 432 14.22 -6.81 16.21
CA ARG A 432 14.85 -5.73 15.43
C ARG A 432 13.87 -4.99 14.53
N ALA A 433 12.87 -5.67 13.97
CA ALA A 433 11.87 -5.06 13.08
C ALA A 433 10.83 -4.18 13.81
N ILE A 434 10.68 -4.33 15.14
CA ILE A 434 9.78 -3.50 15.97
C ILE A 434 10.52 -2.84 17.15
N ASN A 435 11.84 -2.70 17.07
CA ASN A 435 12.66 -2.14 18.14
C ASN A 435 12.36 -0.67 18.43
N ASP A 436 11.81 0.05 17.43
CA ASP A 436 11.32 1.42 17.50
C ASP A 436 10.00 1.55 18.29
N CYS A 437 9.31 0.44 18.55
CA CYS A 437 8.05 0.41 19.26
C CYS A 437 8.24 0.28 20.78
N VAL A 438 7.39 0.99 21.54
CA VAL A 438 7.30 0.88 23.01
C VAL A 438 6.53 -0.36 23.43
N ALA A 439 5.60 -0.83 22.60
CA ALA A 439 4.74 -1.98 22.88
C ALA A 439 4.39 -2.76 21.61
N VAL A 440 4.01 -4.03 21.78
CA VAL A 440 3.46 -4.89 20.73
C VAL A 440 2.13 -5.52 21.17
N PHE A 441 1.08 -5.27 20.38
CA PHE A 441 -0.30 -5.65 20.67
C PHE A 441 -0.68 -6.90 19.90
N VAL A 442 -1.23 -7.88 20.59
CA VAL A 442 -1.47 -9.23 20.08
C VAL A 442 -2.73 -9.81 20.70
N ALA A 443 -3.41 -10.72 20.01
CA ALA A 443 -4.51 -11.48 20.61
C ALA A 443 -4.01 -12.47 21.68
N LYS A 444 -2.76 -12.95 21.55
CA LYS A 444 -2.09 -13.85 22.50
C LYS A 444 -0.59 -13.97 22.22
N ILE A 445 0.19 -14.23 23.27
CA ILE A 445 1.64 -14.48 23.23
C ILE A 445 2.04 -15.59 24.22
N GLY A 446 3.13 -16.32 23.93
CA GLY A 446 3.73 -17.31 24.84
C GLY A 446 4.76 -16.70 25.80
N ALA A 447 5.15 -17.41 26.85
CA ALA A 447 6.04 -16.89 27.89
C ALA A 447 7.44 -16.48 27.36
N CYS A 448 8.14 -17.38 26.66
CA CYS A 448 9.47 -17.10 26.07
C CYS A 448 9.51 -15.80 25.23
N PRO A 449 8.66 -15.59 24.21
CA PRO A 449 8.67 -14.32 23.47
C PRO A 449 8.21 -13.12 24.32
N LYS A 450 7.38 -13.33 25.36
CA LYS A 450 6.99 -12.27 26.30
C LYS A 450 8.21 -11.77 27.11
N ASP A 451 9.04 -12.69 27.58
CA ASP A 451 10.23 -12.37 28.37
C ASP A 451 11.31 -11.68 27.52
N GLU A 452 11.55 -12.16 26.29
CA GLU A 452 12.53 -11.55 25.37
C GLU A 452 12.13 -10.15 24.87
N LEU A 453 10.85 -9.94 24.54
CA LEU A 453 10.34 -8.60 24.22
C LEU A 453 10.50 -7.65 25.40
N THR A 454 10.19 -8.11 26.61
CA THR A 454 10.35 -7.32 27.85
C THR A 454 11.82 -7.00 28.10
N ALA A 455 12.75 -7.95 27.86
CA ALA A 455 14.19 -7.72 27.94
C ALA A 455 14.71 -6.73 26.88
N ALA A 456 14.11 -6.71 25.69
CA ALA A 456 14.33 -5.68 24.66
C ALA A 456 13.63 -4.34 24.96
N GLY A 457 12.88 -4.24 26.07
CA GLY A 457 12.14 -3.05 26.50
C GLY A 457 10.88 -2.74 25.67
N ILE A 458 10.32 -3.75 24.99
CA ILE A 458 9.05 -3.66 24.24
C ILE A 458 7.97 -4.31 25.11
N GLU A 459 6.93 -3.58 25.51
CA GLU A 459 5.86 -4.13 26.34
C GLU A 459 4.94 -5.07 25.52
N PRO A 460 4.83 -6.37 25.86
CA PRO A 460 3.92 -7.29 25.19
C PRO A 460 2.50 -7.19 25.76
N VAL A 461 1.56 -6.71 24.94
CA VAL A 461 0.19 -6.35 25.34
C VAL A 461 -0.85 -7.30 24.73
N ASP A 462 -1.36 -8.22 25.55
CA ASP A 462 -2.41 -9.21 25.21
C ASP A 462 -3.79 -8.88 25.79
N LYS A 463 -3.90 -7.88 26.68
CA LYS A 463 -5.14 -7.49 27.38
C LYS A 463 -6.24 -6.88 26.49
N TYR A 464 -5.93 -6.46 25.28
CA TYR A 464 -6.86 -5.85 24.31
C TYR A 464 -7.24 -6.80 23.16
N ALA A 465 -7.11 -8.11 23.37
CA ALA A 465 -7.44 -9.11 22.36
C ALA A 465 -8.87 -8.92 21.81
N HIS A 466 -8.99 -8.90 20.49
CA HIS A 466 -10.21 -8.69 19.69
C HIS A 466 -10.86 -7.30 19.76
N GLU A 467 -10.32 -6.35 20.55
CA GLU A 467 -10.71 -4.94 20.51
C GLU A 467 -10.26 -4.24 19.21
N PHE A 468 -10.83 -3.06 18.95
CA PHE A 468 -10.41 -2.19 17.85
C PHE A 468 -9.05 -1.53 18.15
N ILE A 469 -8.20 -1.46 17.13
CA ILE A 469 -6.79 -1.04 17.28
C ILE A 469 -6.70 0.40 17.77
N GLU A 470 -7.32 1.35 17.08
CA GLU A 470 -7.25 2.80 17.38
C GLU A 470 -7.64 3.10 18.84
N GLN A 471 -8.78 2.55 19.31
CA GLN A 471 -9.20 2.69 20.71
C GLN A 471 -8.20 2.09 21.70
N SER A 472 -7.70 0.89 21.43
CA SER A 472 -6.84 0.14 22.35
C SER A 472 -5.50 0.81 22.53
N VAL A 473 -4.90 1.31 21.45
CA VAL A 473 -3.61 2.01 21.50
C VAL A 473 -3.75 3.39 22.17
N VAL A 474 -4.88 4.09 21.98
CA VAL A 474 -5.21 5.33 22.72
C VAL A 474 -5.40 5.06 24.22
N ARG A 475 -6.15 4.00 24.60
CA ARG A 475 -6.34 3.59 26.01
C ARG A 475 -5.01 3.25 26.68
N TYR A 476 -4.13 2.56 25.96
CA TYR A 476 -2.77 2.26 26.42
C TYR A 476 -1.93 3.52 26.59
N PHE A 477 -1.95 4.44 25.63
CA PHE A 477 -1.20 5.69 25.70
C PHE A 477 -1.60 6.54 26.91
N LYS A 478 -2.90 6.64 27.23
CA LYS A 478 -3.38 7.26 28.48
C LYS A 478 -2.75 6.61 29.73
N ALA A 479 -2.70 5.28 29.79
CA ALA A 479 -2.09 4.56 30.90
C ALA A 479 -0.57 4.77 30.96
N TYR A 480 0.12 4.74 29.82
CA TYR A 480 1.56 5.01 29.68
C TYR A 480 1.93 6.41 30.19
N LEU A 481 1.17 7.42 29.80
CA LEU A 481 1.31 8.79 30.29
C LEU A 481 1.03 8.91 31.81
N GLY A 482 0.09 8.13 32.34
CA GLY A 482 -0.15 8.01 33.78
C GLY A 482 1.06 7.47 34.54
N ARG A 483 1.73 6.44 33.98
CA ARG A 483 2.96 5.84 34.53
C ARG A 483 4.17 6.77 34.48
N ILE A 484 4.22 7.68 33.49
CA ILE A 484 5.20 8.76 33.45
C ILE A 484 4.89 9.79 34.55
N LYS A 485 3.64 10.25 34.66
CA LYS A 485 3.21 11.22 35.70
C LYS A 485 3.42 10.70 37.12
N SER A 486 3.31 9.39 37.37
CA SER A 486 3.61 8.78 38.69
C SER A 486 5.10 8.56 38.95
N GLY A 487 5.97 8.72 37.95
CA GLY A 487 7.39 8.38 38.04
C GLY A 487 7.68 6.87 38.05
N GLU A 488 6.71 6.02 37.70
CA GLU A 488 6.91 4.57 37.54
C GLU A 488 7.85 4.26 36.36
N ILE A 489 7.73 5.03 35.28
CA ILE A 489 8.57 4.92 34.09
C ILE A 489 9.10 6.29 33.66
N VAL A 490 10.29 6.30 33.08
CA VAL A 490 10.84 7.45 32.34
C VAL A 490 10.65 7.18 30.86
N HIS A 491 10.05 8.12 30.12
CA HIS A 491 9.98 8.03 28.67
C HIS A 491 11.38 8.22 28.07
N VAL A 492 11.74 7.34 27.15
CA VAL A 492 13.01 7.36 26.41
C VAL A 492 12.67 7.05 24.96
N ASP A 493 13.22 7.82 24.03
CA ASP A 493 13.13 7.53 22.60
C ASP A 493 13.70 6.14 22.31
N ARG A 494 12.92 5.31 21.62
CA ARG A 494 13.32 3.96 21.24
C ARG A 494 14.40 4.00 20.14
N GLY A 495 15.21 2.95 20.10
CA GLY A 495 16.20 2.77 19.02
C GLY A 495 15.54 2.58 17.66
N ASP A 496 16.34 2.60 16.59
CA ASP A 496 15.83 2.39 15.24
C ASP A 496 15.37 0.94 15.01
N ALA A 497 14.60 0.70 13.94
CA ALA A 497 14.12 -0.61 13.53
C ALA A 497 14.50 -0.94 12.08
N ASP A 498 14.76 -2.23 11.84
CA ASP A 498 15.11 -2.74 10.51
C ASP A 498 13.86 -2.84 9.62
N ILE A 499 13.90 -2.22 8.42
CA ILE A 499 12.91 -2.50 7.37
C ILE A 499 13.33 -3.76 6.64
N ARG A 500 12.59 -4.86 6.83
CA ARG A 500 12.80 -6.10 6.07
C ARG A 500 12.59 -5.86 4.56
N GLN A 501 13.62 -6.17 3.78
CA GLN A 501 13.66 -5.87 2.34
C GLN A 501 13.22 -7.04 1.42
N GLY A 502 13.05 -8.24 1.96
CA GLY A 502 12.79 -9.46 1.18
C GLY A 502 11.31 -9.74 0.89
N ALA A 503 11.08 -10.60 -0.11
CA ALA A 503 9.80 -11.27 -0.28
C ALA A 503 9.68 -12.44 0.71
N TYR A 504 8.47 -12.98 0.86
CA TYR A 504 8.25 -14.23 1.59
C TYR A 504 8.98 -15.35 0.84
N VAL A 505 10.08 -15.86 1.40
CA VAL A 505 10.66 -17.13 0.97
C VAL A 505 9.82 -18.21 1.65
N ALA A 506 8.70 -18.57 0.99
CA ALA A 506 8.18 -19.92 1.19
C ALA A 506 9.26 -20.89 0.69
N ALA A 507 9.61 -21.86 1.53
CA ALA A 507 10.66 -22.84 1.28
C ALA A 507 10.41 -23.69 0.01
#